data_AF-A0A0Q7ADV1-F1
#
_entry.id   AF-A0A0Q7ADV1-F1
#
_cell.length_a   1.000
_cell.length_b   1.000
_cell.length_c   1.000
_cell.angle_alpha   90.00
_cell.angle_beta   90.00
_cell.angle_gamma   90.00
#
_symmetry.space_group_name_H-M   'P 1'
#
loop_
_entity.id
_entity.type
_entity.pdbx_description
1 polymer ?
#
loop_
_entity_poly.entity_id
_entity_poly.type
_entity_poly.pdbx_seq_one_letter_code
_entity_poly.pdbx_strand_id
1 'polypeptide(L)'
;MVRVREVDLGQLGVELPLHSVGMAIAQPYVDFTAHEPFTWLPVQRARALECVDTTLAVARIRAHRADKTHFTVFPELSIPGIEGVARIRAAMQQDDWPVGTIVIGGVEGLTRNQYAELLAQPNTNHDAEVNGPKTVPVGQWINSSMTWVKAEDGEVHCWVQPKLVPAWVELNRNYEAMYRGRSIYVFKGIFAGTQLPFRFATLLCFDWIGTTEALRVWAWLLQGINDAAAAVHATLPLTWLFVAQCNPQPSHPSFMGEVPNFYDGTNFLNVSRDDTCLVMANVAGAKAPGKALEYGCSAVINTSKFSKPTCMPTYNNGGGNYRGGHTLDNFRDAVFRERGACVHSLLVVNPRSLVTGNAGKDIAVREATVHPFGPSVDPRAPAAAVQAVVKWMNDDLDEPSKSLAVRHAMASLAGVCATAHSQVVSSLRPMPAPDLTDLVLASAAGMKTSSPDTWTDKESTAVEHVLHTFSIFGTAQYPCEFHGQGSQATVTKGDRTFEAIAVRGETHEACADHVKERAAQRRGMLVVVSRDADNLAWHTRLGSILDAGKPLSEDYKFTDPSSAVIQVGYRTFIDAYLGAAERAELEEAIHDAIG
;
A
#
# COMPACT_ATOMS: atom_id res chain seq x y z
N MET A 1 35.80 -4.49 10.80
CA MET A 1 34.87 -5.60 11.04
C MET A 1 33.62 -5.04 11.72
N VAL A 2 32.43 -5.46 11.28
CA VAL A 2 31.17 -5.12 11.98
C VAL A 2 31.00 -6.06 13.17
N ARG A 3 30.70 -5.50 14.35
CA ARG A 3 30.44 -6.30 15.56
C ARG A 3 28.98 -6.70 15.64
N VAL A 4 28.71 -7.95 15.98
CA VAL A 4 27.36 -8.41 16.30
C VAL A 4 27.22 -8.50 17.82
N ARG A 5 26.22 -7.81 18.38
CA ARG A 5 25.95 -7.76 19.82
C ARG A 5 24.65 -8.49 20.11
N GLU A 6 24.71 -9.56 20.88
CA GLU A 6 23.51 -10.26 21.33
C GLU A 6 22.87 -9.55 22.54
N VAL A 7 21.54 -9.45 22.52
CA VAL A 7 20.72 -8.95 23.63
C VAL A 7 19.73 -10.04 24.00
N ASP A 8 19.76 -10.48 25.26
CA ASP A 8 18.87 -11.52 25.76
C ASP A 8 17.58 -10.92 26.33
N LEU A 9 16.51 -10.98 25.54
CA LEU A 9 15.18 -10.51 25.93
C LEU A 9 14.50 -11.43 26.94
N GLY A 10 14.95 -12.69 27.08
CA GLY A 10 14.46 -13.58 28.12
C GLY A 10 14.81 -13.09 29.53
N GLN A 11 15.93 -12.38 29.67
CA GLN A 11 16.31 -11.72 30.94
C GLN A 11 15.39 -10.55 31.30
N LEU A 12 14.62 -10.03 30.34
CA LEU A 12 13.65 -8.96 30.52
C LEU A 12 12.20 -9.49 30.60
N GLY A 13 12.02 -10.82 30.67
CA GLY A 13 10.70 -11.46 30.71
C GLY A 13 9.91 -11.34 29.39
N VAL A 14 10.59 -11.10 28.26
CA VAL A 14 9.92 -10.91 26.97
C VAL A 14 9.88 -12.21 26.19
N GLU A 15 8.66 -12.71 26.01
CA GLU A 15 8.35 -13.88 25.19
C GLU A 15 7.49 -13.48 23.98
N LEU A 16 7.61 -14.26 22.89
CA LEU A 16 6.76 -14.11 21.71
C LEU A 16 5.88 -15.35 21.51
N PRO A 17 4.66 -15.23 20.98
CA PRO A 17 3.85 -16.39 20.62
C PRO A 17 4.52 -17.18 19.48
N LEU A 18 4.51 -18.52 19.58
CA LEU A 18 5.07 -19.37 18.53
C LEU A 18 4.30 -19.24 17.22
N HIS A 19 2.97 -19.19 17.26
CA HIS A 19 2.12 -19.30 16.07
C HIS A 19 2.12 -18.05 15.20
N SER A 20 1.90 -16.88 15.80
CA SER A 20 1.74 -15.64 15.04
C SER A 20 1.94 -14.42 15.91
N VAL A 21 2.52 -13.37 15.35
CA VAL A 21 2.73 -12.09 16.03
C VAL A 21 1.88 -10.99 15.40
N GLY A 22 1.24 -10.18 16.24
CA GLY A 22 0.56 -8.95 15.82
C GLY A 22 1.55 -7.83 15.53
N MET A 23 1.39 -7.13 14.42
CA MET A 23 2.25 -6.02 14.00
C MET A 23 1.45 -4.77 13.64
N ALA A 24 2.04 -3.60 13.93
CA ALA A 24 1.64 -2.32 13.39
C ALA A 24 2.84 -1.69 12.66
N ILE A 25 2.70 -1.35 11.38
CA ILE A 25 3.78 -0.80 10.55
C ILE A 25 3.34 0.58 10.08
N ALA A 26 4.05 1.62 10.50
CA ALA A 26 3.85 2.96 9.99
C ALA A 26 4.37 3.07 8.56
N GLN A 27 3.65 3.79 7.71
CA GLN A 27 4.10 4.20 6.39
C GLN A 27 3.84 5.71 6.24
N PRO A 28 4.57 6.58 6.96
CA PRO A 28 4.31 8.02 6.93
C PRO A 28 4.89 8.67 5.68
N TYR A 29 4.28 9.74 5.20
CA TYR A 29 4.88 10.59 4.17
C TYR A 29 5.89 11.54 4.79
N VAL A 30 7.14 11.41 4.38
CA VAL A 30 8.26 12.19 4.88
C VAL A 30 8.60 13.34 3.95
N ASP A 31 9.00 14.47 4.53
CA ASP A 31 9.45 15.65 3.78
C ASP A 31 10.56 16.32 4.58
N PHE A 32 11.77 16.30 4.01
CA PHE A 32 12.99 16.63 4.73
C PHE A 32 13.59 17.96 4.28
N THR A 33 14.46 18.53 5.11
CA THR A 33 15.35 19.60 4.70
C THR A 33 16.22 19.15 3.52
N ALA A 34 16.53 20.07 2.61
CA ALA A 34 17.35 19.78 1.43
C ALA A 34 18.81 19.42 1.77
N HIS A 35 19.23 19.62 3.02
CA HIS A 35 20.61 19.49 3.46
C HIS A 35 20.71 18.53 4.64
N GLU A 36 21.87 17.91 4.77
CA GLU A 36 22.20 17.08 5.92
C GLU A 36 22.00 17.89 7.22
N PRO A 37 21.39 17.29 8.26
CA PRO A 37 21.20 15.85 8.45
C PRO A 37 19.83 15.32 7.99
N PHE A 38 19.16 15.95 7.02
CA PHE A 38 17.85 15.53 6.50
C PHE A 38 16.79 15.45 7.62
N THR A 39 16.63 16.52 8.38
CA THR A 39 15.58 16.61 9.40
C THR A 39 14.23 16.87 8.74
N TRP A 40 13.15 16.58 9.45
CA TRP A 40 11.82 16.96 9.02
C TRP A 40 11.73 18.47 8.79
N LEU A 41 11.07 18.87 7.70
CA LEU A 41 10.75 20.28 7.49
C LEU A 41 9.97 20.81 8.72
N PRO A 42 10.31 22.00 9.25
CA PRO A 42 9.67 22.53 10.46
C PRO A 42 8.13 22.56 10.37
N VAL A 43 7.60 22.93 9.20
CA VAL A 43 6.15 22.98 8.93
C VAL A 43 5.47 21.60 8.96
N GLN A 44 6.24 20.51 8.81
CA GLN A 44 5.74 19.13 8.81
C GLN A 44 5.91 18.43 10.16
N ARG A 45 6.63 19.02 11.12
CA ARG A 45 6.98 18.37 12.39
C ARG A 45 5.76 17.98 13.23
N ALA A 46 4.74 18.86 13.31
CA ALA A 46 3.50 18.56 14.02
C ALA A 46 2.79 17.33 13.45
N ARG A 47 2.67 17.25 12.12
CA ARG A 47 2.10 16.09 11.42
C ARG A 47 2.95 14.83 11.64
N ALA A 48 4.28 14.94 11.64
CA ALA A 48 5.16 13.79 11.91
C ALA A 48 4.95 13.22 13.33
N LEU A 49 4.78 14.10 14.32
CA LEU A 49 4.47 13.68 15.70
C LEU A 49 3.07 13.05 15.79
N GLU A 50 2.08 13.59 15.09
CA GLU A 50 0.75 12.98 14.99
C GLU A 50 0.80 11.59 14.33
N CYS A 51 1.69 11.38 13.35
CA CYS A 51 1.90 10.06 12.76
C CYS A 51 2.47 9.06 13.78
N VAL A 52 3.38 9.50 14.65
CA VAL A 52 3.89 8.69 15.77
C VAL A 52 2.74 8.31 16.69
N ASP A 53 1.98 9.29 17.17
CA ASP A 53 0.88 9.06 18.12
C ASP A 53 -0.20 8.15 17.53
N THR A 54 -0.58 8.38 16.27
CA THR A 54 -1.57 7.56 15.57
C THR A 54 -1.11 6.12 15.41
N THR A 55 0.16 5.90 15.06
CA THR A 55 0.72 4.54 14.95
C THR A 55 0.67 3.81 16.29
N LEU A 56 1.05 4.50 17.37
CA LEU A 56 1.01 3.96 18.73
C LEU A 56 -0.44 3.67 19.17
N ALA A 57 -1.40 4.52 18.79
CA ALA A 57 -2.82 4.28 19.03
C ALA A 57 -3.35 3.04 18.28
N VAL A 58 -3.00 2.88 17.00
CA VAL A 58 -3.34 1.68 16.21
C VAL A 58 -2.74 0.42 16.84
N ALA A 59 -1.49 0.49 17.32
CA ALA A 59 -0.85 -0.61 18.04
C ALA A 59 -1.62 -0.99 19.32
N ARG A 60 -2.16 -0.03 20.07
CA ARG A 60 -2.99 -0.29 21.27
C ARG A 60 -4.36 -0.89 20.93
N ILE A 61 -4.99 -0.47 19.84
CA ILE A 61 -6.32 -0.97 19.42
C ILE A 61 -6.26 -2.45 19.01
N ARG A 62 -5.14 -2.91 18.44
CA ARG A 62 -4.92 -4.31 18.01
C ARG A 62 -5.93 -4.77 16.95
N ALA A 63 -6.09 -3.99 15.88
CA ALA A 63 -7.02 -4.32 14.78
C ALA A 63 -6.76 -5.68 14.12
N HIS A 64 -5.53 -6.19 14.21
CA HIS A 64 -5.08 -7.53 13.79
C HIS A 64 -5.53 -8.69 14.70
N ARG A 65 -6.29 -8.40 15.77
CA ARG A 65 -6.90 -9.35 16.72
C ARG A 65 -5.95 -10.26 17.50
N ALA A 66 -4.65 -10.02 17.49
CA ALA A 66 -3.77 -10.64 18.48
C ALA A 66 -4.05 -10.09 19.89
N ASP A 67 -3.62 -10.83 20.91
CA ASP A 67 -3.69 -10.42 22.32
C ASP A 67 -2.99 -9.07 22.56
N LYS A 68 -1.90 -8.81 21.84
CA LYS A 68 -1.21 -7.51 21.79
C LYS A 68 -0.51 -7.27 20.46
N THR A 69 -0.16 -6.01 20.20
CA THR A 69 0.78 -5.68 19.13
C THR A 69 2.19 -5.96 19.62
N HIS A 70 2.79 -7.03 19.10
CA HIS A 70 4.11 -7.50 19.53
C HIS A 70 5.23 -6.63 18.94
N PHE A 71 5.07 -6.22 17.68
CA PHE A 71 5.99 -5.33 16.99
C PHE A 71 5.27 -4.09 16.48
N THR A 72 5.75 -2.91 16.84
CA THR A 72 5.41 -1.65 16.16
C THR A 72 6.63 -1.15 15.41
N VAL A 73 6.50 -0.90 14.10
CA VAL A 73 7.64 -0.62 13.22
C VAL A 73 7.46 0.74 12.56
N PHE A 74 8.43 1.62 12.78
CA PHE A 74 8.60 2.89 12.12
C PHE A 74 9.74 2.79 11.08
N PRO A 75 9.53 3.23 9.83
CA PRO A 75 10.57 3.21 8.81
C PRO A 75 11.79 4.08 9.16
N GLU A 76 12.84 3.98 8.36
CA GLU A 76 14.01 4.85 8.44
C GLU A 76 13.61 6.34 8.37
N LEU A 77 14.28 7.20 9.15
CA LEU A 77 14.09 8.66 9.21
C LEU A 77 12.66 9.15 9.56
N SER A 78 11.76 8.25 9.95
CA SER A 78 10.35 8.58 10.11
C SER A 78 10.00 9.18 11.48
N ILE A 79 10.83 8.96 12.51
CA ILE A 79 10.60 9.52 13.85
C ILE A 79 11.23 10.93 13.94
N PRO A 80 10.46 11.98 14.26
CA PRO A 80 10.93 13.38 14.26
C PRO A 80 11.80 13.71 15.49
N GLY A 81 13.04 13.21 15.47
CA GLY A 81 14.11 13.58 16.39
C GLY A 81 13.87 13.13 17.83
N ILE A 82 14.54 13.81 18.77
CA ILE A 82 14.46 13.51 20.21
C ILE A 82 13.02 13.64 20.74
N GLU A 83 12.25 14.57 20.19
CA GLU A 83 10.85 14.76 20.55
C GLU A 83 9.99 13.54 20.17
N GLY A 84 10.12 13.04 18.94
CA GLY A 84 9.43 11.81 18.52
C GLY A 84 9.85 10.59 19.35
N VAL A 85 11.14 10.47 19.66
CA VAL A 85 11.68 9.44 20.58
C VAL A 85 11.03 9.54 21.96
N ALA A 86 10.91 10.76 22.50
CA ALA A 86 10.30 10.99 23.80
C ALA A 86 8.81 10.58 23.81
N ARG A 87 8.06 10.83 22.72
CA ARG A 87 6.66 10.40 22.60
C ARG A 87 6.52 8.87 22.63
N ILE A 88 7.34 8.15 21.89
CA ILE A 88 7.34 6.68 21.91
C ILE A 88 7.65 6.16 23.31
N ARG A 89 8.71 6.68 23.95
CA ARG A 89 9.09 6.27 25.31
C ARG A 89 7.95 6.54 26.30
N ALA A 90 7.40 7.74 26.31
CA ALA A 90 6.31 8.12 27.21
C ALA A 90 5.06 7.26 27.01
N ALA A 91 4.73 6.91 25.76
CA ALA A 91 3.60 6.04 25.44
C ALA A 91 3.83 4.60 25.91
N MET A 92 5.04 4.06 25.78
CA MET A 92 5.38 2.72 26.27
C MET A 92 5.43 2.65 27.80
N GLN A 93 5.82 3.73 28.47
CA GLN A 93 5.88 3.81 29.93
C GLN A 93 4.49 3.86 30.59
N GLN A 94 3.41 4.13 29.85
CA GLN A 94 2.06 4.11 30.42
C GLN A 94 1.66 2.70 30.87
N ASP A 95 0.97 2.58 32.00
CA ASP A 95 0.54 1.30 32.57
C ASP A 95 -0.37 0.50 31.62
N ASP A 96 -1.13 1.19 30.78
CA ASP A 96 -2.03 0.57 29.78
C ASP A 96 -1.28 0.01 28.55
N TRP A 97 0.00 0.36 28.38
CA TRP A 97 0.82 -0.22 27.31
C TRP A 97 1.26 -1.64 27.68
N PRO A 98 0.98 -2.67 26.84
CA PRO A 98 1.30 -4.05 27.19
C PRO A 98 2.81 -4.32 27.36
N VAL A 99 3.16 -5.06 28.41
CA VAL A 99 4.52 -5.60 28.60
C VAL A 99 4.85 -6.65 27.54
N GLY A 100 6.14 -6.93 27.35
CA GLY A 100 6.63 -7.86 26.33
C GLY A 100 6.30 -7.41 24.92
N THR A 101 6.37 -6.10 24.66
CA THR A 101 6.17 -5.49 23.35
C THR A 101 7.43 -4.78 22.88
N ILE A 102 7.61 -4.73 21.56
CA ILE A 102 8.81 -4.23 20.91
C ILE A 102 8.40 -3.12 19.94
N VAL A 103 9.07 -1.98 20.03
CA VAL A 103 8.97 -0.91 19.03
C VAL A 103 10.31 -0.79 18.32
N ILE A 104 10.30 -0.73 16.99
CA ILE A 104 11.48 -0.56 16.15
C ILE A 104 11.27 0.73 15.36
N GLY A 105 12.27 1.60 15.27
CA GLY A 105 12.10 2.83 14.51
C GLY A 105 13.37 3.51 14.07
N GLY A 106 13.35 4.09 12.86
CA GLY A 106 14.38 5.00 12.39
C GLY A 106 14.10 6.44 12.80
N VAL A 107 15.11 7.09 13.38
CA VAL A 107 15.04 8.50 13.78
C VAL A 107 15.56 9.38 12.65
N GLU A 108 14.96 10.56 12.47
CA GLU A 108 15.49 11.62 11.59
C GLU A 108 16.99 11.84 11.85
N GLY A 109 17.73 12.35 10.88
CA GLY A 109 19.17 12.47 11.06
C GLY A 109 19.53 13.40 12.22
N LEU A 110 20.41 12.90 13.08
CA LEU A 110 20.80 13.55 14.32
C LEU A 110 22.16 14.22 14.17
N THR A 111 22.30 15.39 14.77
CA THR A 111 23.63 15.95 15.04
C THR A 111 24.35 15.12 16.10
N ARG A 112 25.67 15.25 16.19
CA ARG A 112 26.47 14.62 17.26
C ARG A 112 25.96 14.94 18.67
N ASN A 113 25.50 16.18 18.90
CA ASN A 113 24.99 16.60 20.21
C ASN A 113 23.66 15.93 20.54
N GLN A 114 22.73 15.88 19.58
CA GLN A 114 21.46 15.17 19.76
C GLN A 114 21.68 13.67 19.95
N TYR A 115 22.64 13.08 19.23
CA TYR A 115 23.01 11.69 19.45
C TYR A 115 23.59 11.45 20.86
N ALA A 116 24.43 12.36 21.37
CA ALA A 116 24.93 12.29 22.74
C ALA A 116 23.80 12.41 23.78
N GLU A 117 22.87 13.34 23.57
CA GLU A 117 21.67 13.52 24.39
C GLU A 117 20.81 12.25 24.41
N LEU A 118 20.57 11.66 23.23
CA LEU A 118 19.81 10.41 23.07
C LEU A 118 20.44 9.27 23.87
N LEU A 119 21.76 9.09 23.73
CA LEU A 119 22.49 8.01 24.40
C LEU A 119 22.62 8.21 25.92
N ALA A 120 22.44 9.43 26.42
CA ALA A 120 22.45 9.74 27.85
C ALA A 120 21.10 9.48 28.53
N GLN A 121 20.04 9.17 27.78
CA GLN A 121 18.73 8.89 28.36
C GLN A 121 18.73 7.59 29.22
N PRO A 122 17.89 7.50 30.26
CA PRO A 122 17.78 6.30 31.09
C PRO A 122 17.46 5.04 30.26
N ASN A 123 18.03 3.91 30.67
CA ASN A 123 17.83 2.60 30.04
C ASN A 123 18.11 2.57 28.52
N THR A 124 18.92 3.52 28.01
CA THR A 124 19.37 3.56 26.62
C THR A 124 20.74 2.93 26.48
N ASN A 125 20.81 1.87 25.69
CA ASN A 125 21.99 1.05 25.47
C ASN A 125 22.57 1.32 24.08
N HIS A 126 23.89 1.26 23.97
CA HIS A 126 24.61 1.37 22.71
C HIS A 126 25.95 0.65 22.82
N ASP A 127 26.57 0.32 21.68
CA ASP A 127 27.92 -0.26 21.69
C ASP A 127 28.93 0.87 21.91
N ALA A 128 29.17 1.20 23.18
CA ALA A 128 29.99 2.34 23.59
C ALA A 128 31.42 2.30 23.05
N GLU A 129 31.95 1.10 22.78
CA GLU A 129 33.31 0.92 22.24
C GLU A 129 33.45 1.46 20.82
N VAL A 130 32.42 1.30 19.98
CA VAL A 130 32.53 1.63 18.55
C VAL A 130 31.56 2.70 18.09
N ASN A 131 30.40 2.84 18.73
CA ASN A 131 29.30 3.75 18.36
C ASN A 131 28.98 4.79 19.45
N GLY A 132 29.88 5.03 20.41
CA GLY A 132 29.68 6.05 21.45
C GLY A 132 29.76 7.50 20.92
N PRO A 133 29.27 8.52 21.66
CA PRO A 133 29.29 9.91 21.21
C PRO A 133 30.69 10.46 20.89
N LYS A 134 31.71 9.90 21.56
CA LYS A 134 33.11 10.25 21.36
C LYS A 134 33.70 9.69 20.07
N THR A 135 33.12 8.62 19.51
CA THR A 135 33.60 8.00 18.27
C THR A 135 33.05 8.69 17.02
N VAL A 136 31.99 9.49 17.16
CA VAL A 136 31.43 10.33 16.09
C VAL A 136 32.34 11.54 15.84
N PRO A 137 32.93 11.70 14.64
CA PRO A 137 33.72 12.87 14.29
C PRO A 137 32.90 14.17 14.32
N VAL A 138 33.57 15.30 14.55
CA VAL A 138 32.92 16.63 14.45
C VAL A 138 32.46 16.87 13.01
N GLY A 139 31.28 17.44 12.82
CA GLY A 139 30.70 17.72 11.50
C GLY A 139 30.18 16.46 10.78
N GLN A 140 29.93 15.38 11.53
CA GLN A 140 29.17 14.23 11.03
C GLN A 140 27.83 14.13 11.72
N TRP A 141 26.84 13.72 10.93
CA TRP A 141 25.49 13.44 11.38
C TRP A 141 25.22 11.94 11.44
N ILE A 142 24.18 11.52 12.15
CA ILE A 142 23.89 10.12 12.43
C ILE A 142 22.49 9.78 11.92
N ASN A 143 22.39 8.82 11.01
CA ASN A 143 21.16 8.07 10.76
C ASN A 143 21.16 6.86 11.71
N SER A 144 20.09 6.65 12.48
CA SER A 144 20.05 5.59 13.49
C SER A 144 18.68 4.92 13.60
N SER A 145 18.73 3.63 13.94
CA SER A 145 17.58 2.86 14.35
C SER A 145 17.60 2.70 15.86
N MET A 146 16.42 2.60 16.44
CA MET A 146 16.20 2.37 17.84
C MET A 146 15.25 1.18 17.99
N THR A 147 15.56 0.32 18.95
CA THR A 147 14.66 -0.76 19.37
C THR A 147 14.30 -0.52 20.82
N TRP A 148 13.02 -0.31 21.11
CA TRP A 148 12.49 -0.23 22.46
C TRP A 148 11.82 -1.54 22.83
N VAL A 149 11.95 -1.92 24.09
CA VAL A 149 11.34 -3.12 24.66
C VAL A 149 10.70 -2.72 25.98
N LYS A 150 9.41 -3.00 26.14
CA LYS A 150 8.76 -2.94 27.45
C LYS A 150 8.93 -4.29 28.13
N ALA A 151 9.76 -4.32 29.17
CA ALA A 151 10.04 -5.52 29.95
C ALA A 151 8.84 -5.94 30.81
N GLU A 152 8.89 -7.14 31.38
CA GLU A 152 7.83 -7.68 32.24
C GLU A 152 7.61 -6.87 33.53
N ASP A 153 8.66 -6.23 34.04
CA ASP A 153 8.59 -5.31 35.19
C ASP A 153 7.99 -3.94 34.86
N GLY A 154 7.66 -3.69 33.58
CA GLY A 154 7.10 -2.44 33.08
C GLY A 154 8.15 -1.42 32.64
N GLU A 155 9.44 -1.64 32.89
CA GLU A 155 10.51 -0.75 32.46
C GLU A 155 10.68 -0.77 30.94
N VAL A 156 11.08 0.38 30.39
CA VAL A 156 11.33 0.52 28.95
C VAL A 156 12.83 0.62 28.71
N HIS A 157 13.37 -0.41 28.06
CA HIS A 157 14.75 -0.46 27.60
C HIS A 157 14.85 -0.06 26.14
N CYS A 158 15.95 0.59 25.77
CA CYS A 158 16.20 1.01 24.40
C CYS A 158 17.60 0.62 23.94
N TRP A 159 17.77 0.26 22.67
CA TRP A 159 19.06 0.04 22.01
C TRP A 159 19.17 0.89 20.75
N VAL A 160 20.26 1.65 20.66
CA VAL A 160 20.53 2.57 19.53
C VAL A 160 21.60 1.97 18.61
N GLN A 161 21.28 1.88 17.32
CA GLN A 161 22.14 1.33 16.28
C GLN A 161 22.26 2.33 15.11
N PRO A 162 23.40 3.02 14.97
CA PRO A 162 23.70 3.82 13.78
C PRO A 162 23.75 2.98 12.51
N LYS A 163 23.27 3.54 11.40
CA LYS A 163 23.32 2.95 10.06
C LYS A 163 24.77 2.69 9.62
N LEU A 164 25.03 1.55 8.99
CA LEU A 164 26.39 1.11 8.69
C LEU A 164 26.86 1.56 7.29
N VAL A 165 25.93 1.57 6.34
CA VAL A 165 26.20 1.93 4.94
C VAL A 165 25.27 3.04 4.49
N PRO A 166 25.80 4.22 4.11
CA PRO A 166 24.98 5.30 3.57
C PRO A 166 24.33 4.91 2.25
N ALA A 167 23.10 5.36 2.03
CA ALA A 167 22.42 5.34 0.75
C ALA A 167 23.06 6.31 -0.24
N TRP A 168 22.72 6.18 -1.52
CA TRP A 168 23.25 7.09 -2.56
C TRP A 168 22.99 8.56 -2.26
N VAL A 169 21.78 8.90 -1.77
CA VAL A 169 21.42 10.27 -1.38
C VAL A 169 22.30 10.76 -0.23
N GLU A 170 22.60 9.91 0.75
CA GLU A 170 23.43 10.24 1.92
C GLU A 170 24.94 10.29 1.58
N LEU A 171 25.36 9.59 0.51
CA LEU A 171 26.71 9.67 -0.05
C LEU A 171 26.91 10.96 -0.86
N ASN A 172 25.87 11.44 -1.53
CA ASN A 172 25.88 12.65 -2.36
C ASN A 172 25.78 13.92 -1.50
N ARG A 173 26.76 14.08 -0.60
CA ARG A 173 26.75 15.08 0.47
C ARG A 173 27.06 16.48 -0.03
N ASN A 174 26.35 17.48 0.50
CA ASN A 174 26.67 18.90 0.28
C ASN A 174 27.32 19.57 1.50
N TYR A 175 26.97 19.15 2.73
CA TYR A 175 27.40 19.84 3.97
C TYR A 175 28.15 18.92 4.92
N GLU A 176 27.51 17.84 5.39
CA GLU A 176 28.05 16.97 6.44
C GLU A 176 28.09 15.51 5.99
N ALA A 177 29.10 14.76 6.44
CA ALA A 177 29.18 13.33 6.15
C ALA A 177 28.32 12.53 7.13
N MET A 178 27.68 11.46 6.67
CA MET A 178 27.03 10.52 7.58
C MET A 178 28.08 9.70 8.34
N TYR A 179 27.96 9.65 9.66
CA TYR A 179 28.68 8.71 10.52
C TYR A 179 28.22 7.28 10.23
N ARG A 180 29.19 6.37 10.09
CA ARG A 180 28.94 4.96 9.79
C ARG A 180 29.07 4.12 11.05
N GLY A 181 27.97 3.50 11.44
CA GLY A 181 27.90 2.52 12.53
C GLY A 181 28.81 1.33 12.29
N ARG A 182 29.18 0.67 13.38
CA ARG A 182 30.14 -0.45 13.38
C ARG A 182 29.66 -1.67 14.16
N SER A 183 28.38 -1.69 14.56
CA SER A 183 27.78 -2.85 15.18
C SER A 183 26.31 -3.01 14.84
N ILE A 184 25.82 -4.26 14.95
CA ILE A 184 24.44 -4.66 14.74
C ILE A 184 23.97 -5.43 15.97
N TYR A 185 22.75 -5.17 16.43
CA TYR A 185 22.13 -5.94 17.51
C TYR A 185 21.36 -7.15 16.99
N VAL A 186 21.50 -8.26 17.71
CA VAL A 186 20.67 -9.46 17.57
C VAL A 186 19.95 -9.68 18.89
N PHE A 187 18.64 -9.55 18.86
CA PHE A 187 17.79 -9.80 20.01
C PHE A 187 17.39 -11.26 20.02
N LYS A 188 17.56 -11.95 21.16
CA LYS A 188 17.21 -13.37 21.32
C LYS A 188 16.22 -13.55 22.47
N GLY A 189 15.41 -14.59 22.39
CA GLY A 189 14.47 -14.99 23.44
C GLY A 189 13.87 -16.36 23.15
N ILE A 190 12.80 -16.69 23.87
CA ILE A 190 12.06 -17.95 23.70
C ILE A 190 10.60 -17.70 23.33
N PHE A 191 10.00 -18.62 22.59
CA PHE A 191 8.56 -18.55 22.34
C PHE A 191 7.77 -18.97 23.59
N ALA A 192 6.72 -18.21 23.91
CA ALA A 192 5.88 -18.40 25.09
C ALA A 192 5.30 -19.81 25.16
N GLY A 193 5.37 -20.41 26.35
CA GLY A 193 4.91 -21.78 26.59
C GLY A 193 5.76 -22.85 25.91
N THR A 194 6.95 -22.51 25.41
CA THR A 194 7.88 -23.45 24.75
C THR A 194 9.31 -23.25 25.26
N GLN A 195 10.26 -24.02 24.71
CA GLN A 195 11.70 -23.80 24.87
C GLN A 195 12.38 -23.47 23.53
N LEU A 196 11.58 -23.14 22.51
CA LEU A 196 12.09 -22.88 21.17
C LEU A 196 12.66 -21.45 21.12
N PRO A 197 13.91 -21.26 20.64
CA PRO A 197 14.50 -19.93 20.57
C PRO A 197 13.96 -19.15 19.37
N PHE A 198 13.87 -17.84 19.53
CA PHE A 198 13.73 -16.89 18.43
C PHE A 198 14.92 -15.91 18.42
N ARG A 199 15.20 -15.34 17.25
CA ARG A 199 16.05 -14.15 17.13
C ARG A 199 15.46 -13.15 16.15
N PHE A 200 15.72 -11.87 16.37
CA PHE A 200 15.48 -10.85 15.37
C PHE A 200 16.57 -9.78 15.34
N ALA A 201 16.65 -9.08 14.21
CA ALA A 201 17.53 -7.94 14.00
C ALA A 201 16.88 -6.91 13.08
N THR A 202 17.46 -5.71 13.06
CA THR A 202 17.00 -4.59 12.23
C THR A 202 18.16 -4.07 11.39
N LEU A 203 17.90 -3.85 10.10
CA LEU A 203 18.78 -3.16 9.16
C LEU A 203 18.08 -1.89 8.67
N LEU A 204 18.87 -0.86 8.33
CA LEU A 204 18.35 0.39 7.80
C LEU A 204 18.61 0.49 6.30
N CYS A 205 17.55 0.39 5.50
CA CYS A 205 17.54 0.73 4.08
C CYS A 205 18.72 0.14 3.31
N PHE A 206 19.73 0.94 2.97
CA PHE A 206 20.92 0.51 2.24
C PHE A 206 21.81 -0.47 3.00
N ASP A 207 21.68 -0.64 4.32
CA ASP A 207 22.32 -1.75 5.01
C ASP A 207 21.88 -3.10 4.39
N TRP A 208 20.66 -3.21 3.87
CA TRP A 208 20.17 -4.42 3.20
C TRP A 208 21.01 -4.83 1.98
N ILE A 209 21.49 -3.88 1.19
CA ILE A 209 22.26 -4.15 -0.05
C ILE A 209 23.71 -3.70 0.04
N GLY A 210 24.06 -3.01 1.11
CA GLY A 210 25.33 -2.34 1.30
C GLY A 210 26.43 -3.34 1.63
N THR A 211 27.62 -3.06 1.12
CA THR A 211 28.84 -3.77 1.52
C THR A 211 29.62 -2.89 2.48
N THR A 212 30.12 -3.49 3.54
CA THR A 212 31.11 -2.87 4.42
C THR A 212 32.29 -3.81 4.55
N GLU A 213 33.47 -3.29 4.21
CA GLU A 213 34.69 -4.07 4.02
C GLU A 213 34.50 -5.12 2.93
N ALA A 214 34.41 -6.40 3.30
CA ALA A 214 34.34 -7.53 2.36
C ALA A 214 32.96 -8.19 2.25
N LEU A 215 32.02 -7.88 3.15
CA LEU A 215 30.73 -8.57 3.24
C LEU A 215 29.56 -7.59 3.19
N ARG A 216 28.42 -8.10 2.72
CA ARG A 216 27.12 -7.43 2.91
C ARG A 216 26.83 -7.26 4.40
N VAL A 217 26.10 -6.23 4.78
CA VAL A 217 25.78 -6.01 6.21
C VAL A 217 24.95 -7.17 6.78
N TRP A 218 23.98 -7.70 6.04
CA TRP A 218 23.25 -8.89 6.47
C TRP A 218 24.15 -10.13 6.60
N ALA A 219 25.22 -10.23 5.81
CA ALA A 219 26.18 -11.33 5.91
C ALA A 219 27.05 -11.21 7.18
N TRP A 220 27.41 -9.99 7.59
CA TRP A 220 28.05 -9.76 8.90
C TRP A 220 27.14 -10.17 10.06
N LEU A 221 25.85 -9.85 9.98
CA LEU A 221 24.84 -10.29 10.94
C LEU A 221 24.81 -11.83 11.04
N LEU A 222 24.71 -12.53 9.90
CA LEU A 222 24.67 -13.99 9.88
C LEU A 222 25.98 -14.62 10.36
N GLN A 223 27.14 -14.03 10.03
CA GLN A 223 28.43 -14.49 10.55
C GLN A 223 28.45 -14.44 12.09
N GLY A 224 27.99 -13.35 12.70
CA GLY A 224 27.95 -13.25 14.16
C GLY A 224 27.04 -14.29 14.82
N ILE A 225 25.88 -14.58 14.22
CA ILE A 225 24.99 -15.65 14.71
C ILE A 225 25.66 -17.03 14.50
N ASN A 226 26.31 -17.24 13.36
CA ASN A 226 27.01 -18.48 13.03
C ASN A 226 28.15 -18.77 14.02
N ASP A 227 28.92 -17.75 14.40
CA ASP A 227 30.01 -17.85 15.35
C ASP A 227 29.48 -18.17 16.76
N ALA A 228 28.40 -17.49 17.18
CA ALA A 228 27.72 -17.80 18.43
C ALA A 228 27.16 -19.23 18.45
N ALA A 229 26.60 -19.68 17.33
CA ALA A 229 26.07 -21.02 17.15
C ALA A 229 27.18 -22.08 17.22
N ALA A 230 28.31 -21.84 16.56
CA ALA A 230 29.48 -22.71 16.59
C ALA A 230 30.07 -22.85 18.00
N ALA A 231 30.13 -21.76 18.77
CA ALA A 231 30.64 -21.74 20.13
C ALA A 231 29.83 -22.63 21.10
N VAL A 232 28.56 -22.87 20.80
CA VAL A 232 27.66 -23.75 21.58
C VAL A 232 27.30 -25.04 20.86
N HIS A 233 27.98 -25.35 19.75
CA HIS A 233 27.73 -26.53 18.92
C HIS A 233 26.25 -26.73 18.52
N ALA A 234 25.57 -25.65 18.14
CA ALA A 234 24.16 -25.67 17.78
C ALA A 234 23.92 -25.00 16.42
N THR A 235 22.68 -25.14 15.93
CA THR A 235 22.13 -24.28 14.87
C THR A 235 21.18 -23.29 15.50
N LEU A 236 21.39 -21.99 15.26
CA LEU A 236 20.57 -20.92 15.83
C LEU A 236 19.64 -20.33 14.76
N PRO A 237 18.37 -20.03 15.09
CA PRO A 237 17.46 -19.41 14.12
C PRO A 237 17.69 -17.90 14.02
N LEU A 238 17.49 -17.34 12.83
CA LEU A 238 17.07 -15.95 12.66
C LEU A 238 15.58 -15.96 12.28
N THR A 239 14.71 -15.54 13.19
CA THR A 239 13.25 -15.64 13.01
C THR A 239 12.68 -14.45 12.29
N TRP A 240 13.13 -13.24 12.62
CA TRP A 240 12.66 -12.01 11.98
C TRP A 240 13.83 -11.14 11.55
N LEU A 241 13.76 -10.61 10.34
CA LEU A 241 14.67 -9.55 9.90
C LEU A 241 13.83 -8.36 9.47
N PHE A 242 14.02 -7.23 10.15
CA PHE A 242 13.36 -5.97 9.79
C PHE A 242 14.29 -5.14 8.93
N VAL A 243 13.78 -4.62 7.83
CA VAL A 243 14.44 -3.63 6.99
C VAL A 243 13.58 -2.37 7.03
N ALA A 244 13.93 -1.46 7.94
CA ALA A 244 13.29 -0.15 8.04
C ALA A 244 13.94 0.78 7.01
N GLN A 245 13.14 1.39 6.14
CA GLN A 245 13.67 2.02 4.93
C GLN A 245 12.98 3.34 4.58
N CYS A 246 13.76 4.26 4.03
CA CYS A 246 13.33 5.45 3.32
C CYS A 246 13.84 5.31 1.89
N ASN A 247 13.36 4.27 1.20
CA ASN A 247 13.85 3.86 -0.10
C ASN A 247 12.86 4.30 -1.19
N PRO A 248 13.25 5.19 -2.13
CA PRO A 248 12.39 5.61 -3.23
C PRO A 248 12.08 4.46 -4.20
N GLN A 249 12.94 3.44 -4.26
CA GLN A 249 12.78 2.31 -5.18
C GLN A 249 12.83 0.98 -4.42
N PRO A 250 11.85 0.72 -3.52
CA PRO A 250 11.86 -0.47 -2.67
C PRO A 250 11.74 -1.77 -3.50
N SER A 251 11.13 -1.71 -4.68
CA SER A 251 10.97 -2.84 -5.59
C SER A 251 12.07 -2.95 -6.66
N HIS A 252 13.15 -2.16 -6.57
CA HIS A 252 14.22 -2.19 -7.56
C HIS A 252 14.88 -3.59 -7.62
N PRO A 253 15.20 -4.12 -8.82
CA PRO A 253 15.78 -5.46 -8.95
C PRO A 253 17.07 -5.67 -8.16
N SER A 254 17.95 -4.66 -8.05
CA SER A 254 19.17 -4.79 -7.22
C SER A 254 18.87 -4.88 -5.72
N PHE A 255 17.76 -4.31 -5.26
CA PHE A 255 17.36 -4.34 -3.87
C PHE A 255 16.69 -5.67 -3.52
N MET A 256 15.74 -6.10 -4.36
CA MET A 256 15.04 -7.38 -4.17
C MET A 256 15.88 -8.59 -4.56
N GLY A 257 16.91 -8.41 -5.40
CA GLY A 257 17.89 -9.42 -5.79
C GLY A 257 18.70 -10.00 -4.63
N GLU A 258 18.78 -9.29 -3.50
CA GLU A 258 19.47 -9.80 -2.31
C GLU A 258 18.61 -10.77 -1.49
N VAL A 259 17.29 -10.85 -1.73
CA VAL A 259 16.43 -11.80 -1.00
C VAL A 259 16.86 -13.25 -1.23
N PRO A 260 17.03 -13.75 -2.47
CA PRO A 260 17.60 -15.09 -2.70
C PRO A 260 18.95 -15.31 -2.01
N ASN A 261 19.88 -14.35 -2.09
CA ASN A 261 21.20 -14.45 -1.48
C ASN A 261 21.11 -14.53 0.05
N PHE A 262 20.20 -13.75 0.64
CA PHE A 262 19.93 -13.78 2.07
C PHE A 262 19.31 -15.11 2.52
N TYR A 263 18.54 -15.81 1.70
CA TYR A 263 18.01 -17.13 2.06
C TYR A 263 18.94 -18.29 1.67
N ASP A 264 20.02 -18.04 0.92
CA ASP A 264 20.99 -19.06 0.53
C ASP A 264 21.75 -19.61 1.75
N GLY A 265 21.44 -20.86 2.11
CA GLY A 265 21.98 -21.61 3.24
C GLY A 265 23.47 -21.96 3.17
N THR A 266 24.14 -21.81 2.01
CA THR A 266 25.45 -22.42 1.75
C THR A 266 26.61 -21.82 2.56
N ASN A 267 26.57 -20.53 2.89
CA ASN A 267 27.71 -19.83 3.52
C ASN A 267 27.65 -19.77 5.06
N PHE A 268 26.47 -19.92 5.67
CA PHE A 268 26.26 -19.77 7.12
C PHE A 268 25.50 -20.98 7.67
N LEU A 269 26.16 -22.13 7.67
CA LEU A 269 25.53 -23.45 7.93
C LEU A 269 24.92 -23.57 9.33
N ASN A 270 25.40 -22.81 10.32
CA ASN A 270 24.87 -22.88 11.68
C ASN A 270 23.75 -21.86 11.93
N VAL A 271 23.25 -21.18 10.89
CA VAL A 271 22.15 -20.21 11.00
C VAL A 271 20.95 -20.66 10.17
N SER A 272 19.87 -21.03 10.84
CA SER A 272 18.61 -21.39 10.17
C SER A 272 17.87 -20.13 9.74
N ARG A 273 17.57 -20.06 8.43
CA ARG A 273 16.80 -18.97 7.80
C ARG A 273 15.55 -19.46 7.06
N ASP A 274 15.31 -20.76 6.98
CA ASP A 274 14.16 -21.32 6.26
C ASP A 274 12.82 -20.85 6.83
N ASP A 275 12.82 -20.47 8.11
CA ASP A 275 11.68 -19.93 8.86
C ASP A 275 11.80 -18.43 9.15
N THR A 276 12.73 -17.71 8.49
CA THR A 276 12.82 -16.27 8.65
C THR A 276 11.62 -15.59 7.99
N CYS A 277 11.03 -14.63 8.70
CA CYS A 277 10.14 -13.62 8.14
C CYS A 277 10.92 -12.33 7.89
N LEU A 278 11.01 -11.92 6.63
CA LEU A 278 11.65 -10.66 6.23
C LEU A 278 10.60 -9.56 6.13
N VAL A 279 10.67 -8.55 6.99
CA VAL A 279 9.70 -7.44 7.06
C VAL A 279 10.33 -6.17 6.50
N MET A 280 9.80 -5.69 5.38
CA MET A 280 10.22 -4.44 4.73
C MET A 280 9.22 -3.34 5.13
N ALA A 281 9.67 -2.32 5.85
CA ALA A 281 8.84 -1.19 6.28
C ALA A 281 9.34 0.11 5.65
N ASN A 282 8.59 0.69 4.73
CA ASN A 282 8.99 1.89 4.00
C ASN A 282 8.15 3.11 4.36
N VAL A 283 8.68 4.31 4.11
CA VAL A 283 7.90 5.56 4.10
C VAL A 283 6.90 5.58 2.93
N ALA A 284 5.90 6.45 2.99
CA ALA A 284 4.93 6.65 1.91
C ALA A 284 5.47 7.54 0.78
N GLY A 285 5.00 7.30 -0.44
CA GLY A 285 5.26 8.15 -1.60
C GLY A 285 4.25 9.28 -1.81
N ALA A 286 3.13 9.27 -1.08
CA ALA A 286 2.10 10.30 -1.14
C ALA A 286 1.61 10.71 0.25
N LYS A 287 1.22 11.99 0.42
CA LYS A 287 0.77 12.58 1.70
C LYS A 287 -0.49 11.95 2.27
N ALA A 288 -1.33 11.39 1.40
CA ALA A 288 -2.57 10.71 1.72
C ALA A 288 -2.53 9.30 1.08
N PRO A 289 -3.43 8.37 1.48
CA PRO A 289 -3.62 7.11 0.77
C PRO A 289 -3.78 7.32 -0.74
N GLY A 290 -3.10 6.53 -1.58
CA GLY A 290 -3.12 6.71 -3.02
C GLY A 290 -2.02 5.98 -3.79
N LYS A 291 -1.95 6.26 -5.09
CA LYS A 291 -0.85 5.83 -5.98
C LYS A 291 0.40 6.64 -5.68
N ALA A 292 1.55 5.99 -5.80
CA ALA A 292 2.85 6.64 -5.87
C ALA A 292 3.81 5.81 -6.73
N LEU A 293 4.70 6.48 -7.45
CA LEU A 293 5.74 5.84 -8.26
C LEU A 293 6.96 5.45 -7.42
N GLU A 294 7.25 6.24 -6.40
CA GLU A 294 8.36 6.03 -5.47
C GLU A 294 7.84 5.71 -4.07
N TYR A 295 8.69 5.09 -3.26
CA TYR A 295 8.41 4.70 -1.88
C TYR A 295 7.20 3.75 -1.74
N GLY A 296 6.65 3.62 -0.53
CA GLY A 296 5.61 2.66 -0.19
C GLY A 296 6.10 1.21 -0.32
N CYS A 297 5.19 0.31 -0.71
CA CYS A 297 5.50 -1.11 -0.95
C CYS A 297 6.12 -1.82 0.26
N SER A 298 5.70 -1.45 1.47
CA SER A 298 5.97 -2.25 2.66
C SER A 298 5.51 -3.69 2.43
N ALA A 299 6.22 -4.67 2.97
CA ALA A 299 5.97 -6.07 2.64
C ALA A 299 6.44 -7.04 3.73
N VAL A 300 5.87 -8.25 3.70
CA VAL A 300 6.36 -9.41 4.44
C VAL A 300 6.75 -10.50 3.45
N ILE A 301 8.01 -10.90 3.45
CA ILE A 301 8.58 -11.88 2.53
C ILE A 301 8.99 -13.12 3.31
N ASN A 302 8.50 -14.28 2.85
CA ASN A 302 8.77 -15.58 3.44
C ASN A 302 9.22 -16.60 2.40
N THR A 303 9.73 -17.75 2.87
CA THR A 303 9.99 -18.92 2.03
C THR A 303 8.69 -19.57 1.51
N SER A 304 8.82 -20.60 0.68
CA SER A 304 7.72 -21.26 -0.03
C SER A 304 6.77 -22.11 0.84
N LYS A 305 6.95 -22.11 2.17
CA LYS A 305 6.15 -22.90 3.14
C LYS A 305 4.67 -22.47 3.20
N PHE A 306 4.34 -21.24 2.82
CA PHE A 306 2.96 -20.76 2.81
C PHE A 306 2.22 -21.10 1.52
N SER A 307 0.89 -21.09 1.60
CA SER A 307 0.02 -21.03 0.43
C SER A 307 0.21 -19.70 -0.33
N LYS A 308 -0.09 -19.70 -1.64
CA LYS A 308 -0.08 -18.50 -2.49
C LYS A 308 -1.53 -18.19 -2.87
N PRO A 309 -2.25 -17.37 -2.08
CA PRO A 309 -3.62 -17.01 -2.43
C PRO A 309 -3.66 -16.29 -3.78
N THR A 310 -4.81 -16.28 -4.45
CA THR A 310 -4.96 -15.60 -5.76
C THR A 310 -4.99 -14.09 -5.60
N CYS A 311 -5.72 -13.61 -4.60
CA CYS A 311 -5.83 -12.20 -4.23
C CYS A 311 -6.23 -12.12 -2.76
N MET A 312 -5.60 -11.22 -2.01
CA MET A 312 -5.91 -10.98 -0.60
C MET A 312 -6.40 -9.55 -0.43
N PRO A 313 -7.28 -9.26 0.54
CA PRO A 313 -7.52 -7.90 0.96
C PRO A 313 -6.22 -7.26 1.44
N THR A 314 -6.05 -5.95 1.17
CA THR A 314 -4.98 -5.07 1.66
C THR A 314 -3.59 -5.28 1.01
N TYR A 315 -3.22 -6.52 0.66
CA TYR A 315 -1.93 -6.85 0.04
C TYR A 315 -2.05 -7.76 -1.18
N ASN A 316 -1.04 -7.72 -2.05
CA ASN A 316 -0.83 -8.66 -3.16
C ASN A 316 0.32 -9.64 -2.83
N ASN A 317 0.31 -10.83 -3.41
CA ASN A 317 1.37 -11.85 -3.41
C ASN A 317 2.57 -11.53 -4.34
N GLY A 318 2.90 -10.25 -4.53
CA GLY A 318 4.03 -9.79 -5.35
C GLY A 318 3.87 -10.04 -6.85
N GLY A 319 4.98 -10.31 -7.55
CA GLY A 319 5.02 -10.56 -9.00
C GLY A 319 5.27 -9.32 -9.86
N GLY A 320 5.37 -9.52 -11.17
CA GLY A 320 5.86 -8.52 -12.15
C GLY A 320 5.15 -7.16 -12.15
N ASN A 321 3.88 -7.11 -11.72
CA ASN A 321 3.11 -5.87 -11.65
C ASN A 321 3.50 -4.97 -10.45
N TYR A 322 4.13 -5.54 -9.41
CA TYR A 322 4.46 -4.85 -8.16
C TYR A 322 5.96 -4.89 -7.82
N ARG A 323 6.65 -5.91 -8.32
CA ARG A 323 8.10 -6.10 -8.23
C ARG A 323 8.67 -6.14 -9.63
N GLY A 324 9.82 -5.51 -9.84
CA GLY A 324 10.53 -5.67 -11.12
C GLY A 324 11.05 -7.09 -11.27
N GLY A 325 10.63 -7.78 -12.32
CA GLY A 325 11.13 -9.13 -12.69
C GLY A 325 10.55 -10.29 -11.87
N HIS A 326 11.23 -11.44 -11.97
CA HIS A 326 10.81 -12.74 -11.42
C HIS A 326 11.59 -13.14 -10.15
N THR A 327 12.34 -12.20 -9.57
CA THR A 327 13.30 -12.44 -8.48
C THR A 327 12.69 -13.14 -7.27
N LEU A 328 11.41 -12.87 -6.99
CA LEU A 328 10.71 -13.37 -5.81
C LEU A 328 9.72 -14.52 -6.11
N ASP A 329 9.74 -15.12 -7.30
CA ASP A 329 8.76 -16.14 -7.70
C ASP A 329 8.77 -17.39 -6.81
N ASN A 330 9.93 -17.69 -6.20
CA ASN A 330 10.10 -18.80 -5.25
C ASN A 330 9.73 -18.45 -3.80
N PHE A 331 9.36 -17.20 -3.54
CA PHE A 331 9.05 -16.68 -2.22
C PHE A 331 7.54 -16.41 -2.07
N ARG A 332 7.16 -16.02 -0.87
CA ARG A 332 5.82 -15.57 -0.51
C ARG A 332 5.93 -14.11 -0.10
N ASP A 333 5.70 -13.24 -1.07
CA ASP A 333 5.87 -11.78 -0.97
C ASP A 333 4.51 -11.12 -0.77
N ALA A 334 4.13 -10.86 0.48
CA ALA A 334 2.92 -10.12 0.80
C ALA A 334 3.22 -8.61 0.77
N VAL A 335 3.03 -7.98 -0.40
CA VAL A 335 3.25 -6.53 -0.63
C VAL A 335 1.98 -5.75 -0.38
N PHE A 336 2.01 -4.81 0.54
CA PHE A 336 0.87 -3.92 0.79
C PHE A 336 0.61 -3.02 -0.40
N ARG A 337 -0.67 -2.92 -0.81
CA ARG A 337 -1.06 -2.14 -2.00
C ARG A 337 -1.01 -0.64 -1.79
N GLU A 338 -1.25 -0.20 -0.55
CA GLU A 338 -1.20 1.22 -0.23
C GLU A 338 0.24 1.71 -0.29
N ARG A 339 0.46 2.79 -1.03
CA ARG A 339 1.78 3.45 -1.21
C ARG A 339 1.81 4.85 -0.60
N GLY A 340 0.64 5.42 -0.34
CA GLY A 340 0.42 6.64 0.40
C GLY A 340 0.47 6.46 1.91
N ALA A 341 0.26 7.58 2.61
CA ALA A 341 0.43 7.66 4.06
C ALA A 341 -0.64 6.87 4.82
N CYS A 342 -0.23 5.84 5.57
CA CYS A 342 -1.12 5.02 6.40
C CYS A 342 -0.36 4.24 7.48
N VAL A 343 -1.11 3.54 8.35
CA VAL A 343 -0.58 2.50 9.24
C VAL A 343 -1.18 1.15 8.84
N HIS A 344 -0.32 0.17 8.59
CA HIS A 344 -0.75 -1.21 8.39
C HIS A 344 -0.83 -1.94 9.73
N SER A 345 -1.93 -2.62 10.00
CA SER A 345 -2.06 -3.51 11.16
C SER A 345 -2.38 -4.91 10.67
N LEU A 346 -1.57 -5.90 11.07
CA LEU A 346 -1.63 -7.25 10.52
C LEU A 346 -1.16 -8.31 11.52
N LEU A 347 -1.52 -9.56 11.25
CA LEU A 347 -1.01 -10.73 11.95
C LEU A 347 -0.04 -11.46 11.02
N VAL A 348 1.20 -11.70 11.46
CA VAL A 348 2.17 -12.50 10.69
C VAL A 348 2.30 -13.89 11.30
N VAL A 349 2.05 -14.91 10.48
CA VAL A 349 2.19 -16.32 10.88
C VAL A 349 3.66 -16.70 10.85
N ASN A 350 4.14 -17.32 11.93
CA ASN A 350 5.50 -17.81 12.02
C ASN A 350 5.63 -19.12 11.21
N PRO A 351 6.53 -19.19 10.21
CA PRO A 351 6.69 -20.37 9.36
C PRO A 351 7.04 -21.63 10.16
N ARG A 352 7.74 -21.48 11.29
CA ARG A 352 8.12 -22.60 12.17
C ARG A 352 6.92 -23.27 12.83
N SER A 353 5.79 -22.58 12.94
CA SER A 353 4.57 -23.11 13.53
C SER A 353 3.72 -23.94 12.55
N LEU A 354 4.07 -23.91 11.26
CA LEU A 354 3.33 -24.63 10.23
C LEU A 354 3.62 -26.13 10.27
N VAL A 355 2.58 -26.93 10.08
CA VAL A 355 2.72 -28.37 9.88
C VAL A 355 3.29 -28.64 8.49
N THR A 356 4.21 -29.61 8.40
CA THR A 356 4.82 -29.98 7.12
C THR A 356 3.79 -30.58 6.15
N GLY A 357 3.97 -30.33 4.85
CA GLY A 357 3.08 -30.83 3.80
C GLY A 357 1.97 -29.85 3.40
N ASN A 358 1.16 -30.23 2.41
CA ASN A 358 0.16 -29.31 1.83
C ASN A 358 -1.00 -28.99 2.77
N ALA A 359 -1.38 -29.91 3.67
CA ALA A 359 -2.48 -29.71 4.62
C ALA A 359 -2.17 -28.70 5.72
N GLY A 360 -0.88 -28.42 5.97
CA GLY A 360 -0.43 -27.47 6.98
C GLY A 360 -0.11 -26.07 6.45
N LYS A 361 -0.34 -25.81 5.16
CA LYS A 361 -0.07 -24.50 4.55
C LYS A 361 -1.12 -23.48 4.98
N ASP A 362 -0.69 -22.42 5.64
CA ASP A 362 -1.49 -21.22 5.89
C ASP A 362 -1.07 -20.08 4.91
N ILE A 363 -1.67 -18.90 5.03
CA ILE A 363 -1.20 -17.66 4.42
C ILE A 363 -0.25 -16.93 5.38
N ALA A 364 0.77 -16.26 4.83
CA ALA A 364 1.81 -15.63 5.65
C ALA A 364 1.31 -14.44 6.49
N VAL A 365 0.37 -13.68 5.92
CA VAL A 365 -0.19 -12.47 6.52
C VAL A 365 -1.70 -12.65 6.63
N ARG A 366 -2.23 -12.43 7.82
CA ARG A 366 -3.66 -12.52 8.13
C ARG A 366 -4.16 -11.18 8.65
N GLU A 367 -5.46 -10.96 8.51
CA GLU A 367 -6.19 -9.88 9.20
C GLU A 367 -5.56 -8.50 8.96
N ALA A 368 -5.03 -8.30 7.74
CA ALA A 368 -4.39 -7.06 7.35
C ALA A 368 -5.41 -5.93 7.15
N THR A 369 -5.20 -4.83 7.87
CA THR A 369 -6.03 -3.62 7.85
C THR A 369 -5.18 -2.38 7.57
N VAL A 370 -5.79 -1.33 7.04
CA VAL A 370 -5.15 -0.04 6.72
C VAL A 370 -5.83 1.07 7.51
N HIS A 371 -5.06 1.80 8.30
CA HIS A 371 -5.51 2.89 9.17
C HIS A 371 -4.97 4.22 8.64
N PRO A 372 -5.75 5.30 8.69
CA PRO A 372 -5.31 6.61 8.22
C PRO A 372 -4.42 7.28 9.27
N PHE A 373 -3.57 8.21 8.83
CA PHE A 373 -3.01 9.22 9.72
C PHE A 373 -4.01 10.37 9.84
N GLY A 374 -4.63 10.51 11.01
CA GLY A 374 -5.66 11.52 11.27
C GLY A 374 -7.08 11.12 10.84
N PRO A 375 -8.07 12.01 10.99
CA PRO A 375 -9.46 11.76 10.66
C PRO A 375 -9.66 11.78 9.14
N SER A 376 -9.48 10.63 8.50
CA SER A 376 -9.75 10.45 7.07
C SER A 376 -10.94 9.52 6.85
N VAL A 377 -11.76 9.85 5.85
CA VAL A 377 -12.84 8.99 5.32
C VAL A 377 -12.42 8.29 4.02
N ASP A 378 -11.13 8.30 3.69
CA ASP A 378 -10.64 7.66 2.48
C ASP A 378 -10.86 6.13 2.53
N PRO A 379 -11.58 5.55 1.55
CA PRO A 379 -11.89 4.11 1.55
C PRO A 379 -10.65 3.22 1.39
N ARG A 380 -9.49 3.79 1.07
CA ARG A 380 -8.19 3.09 1.03
C ARG A 380 -7.53 2.99 2.41
N ALA A 381 -7.99 3.73 3.41
CA ALA A 381 -7.55 3.61 4.79
C ALA A 381 -8.74 3.65 5.77
N PRO A 382 -9.67 2.68 5.73
CA PRO A 382 -10.92 2.72 6.48
C PRO A 382 -10.80 2.19 7.92
N ALA A 383 -9.58 1.99 8.44
CA ALA A 383 -9.31 1.22 9.67
C ALA A 383 -9.80 -0.24 9.59
N ALA A 384 -9.86 -0.80 8.38
CA ALA A 384 -10.31 -2.15 8.08
C ALA A 384 -9.54 -2.74 6.89
N ALA A 385 -9.90 -3.96 6.46
CA ALA A 385 -9.33 -4.58 5.27
C ALA A 385 -9.78 -3.85 4.00
N VAL A 386 -8.86 -3.66 3.05
CA VAL A 386 -9.10 -2.89 1.82
C VAL A 386 -9.11 -3.82 0.62
N GLN A 387 -10.26 -3.98 -0.04
CA GLN A 387 -10.34 -4.85 -1.21
C GLN A 387 -9.51 -4.31 -2.38
N ALA A 388 -8.94 -5.20 -3.19
CA ALA A 388 -8.07 -4.82 -4.30
C ALA A 388 -8.74 -3.85 -5.28
N VAL A 389 -10.02 -4.11 -5.59
CA VAL A 389 -10.85 -3.24 -6.45
C VAL A 389 -11.10 -1.86 -5.84
N VAL A 390 -11.32 -1.77 -4.53
CA VAL A 390 -11.53 -0.48 -3.84
C VAL A 390 -10.27 0.36 -3.96
N LYS A 391 -9.11 -0.25 -3.72
CA LYS A 391 -7.81 0.42 -3.89
C LYS A 391 -7.59 0.84 -5.34
N TRP A 392 -7.72 -0.09 -6.28
CA TRP A 392 -7.47 0.15 -7.69
C TRP A 392 -8.39 1.26 -8.24
N MET A 393 -9.70 1.19 -7.96
CA MET A 393 -10.68 2.15 -8.43
C MET A 393 -10.40 3.54 -7.87
N ASN A 394 -10.18 3.67 -6.55
CA ASN A 394 -9.96 5.00 -5.95
C ASN A 394 -8.64 5.64 -6.39
N ASP A 395 -7.62 4.83 -6.66
CA ASP A 395 -6.40 5.33 -7.28
C ASP A 395 -6.58 5.74 -8.74
N ASP A 396 -7.57 5.18 -9.41
CA ASP A 396 -7.90 5.48 -10.79
C ASP A 396 -8.78 6.74 -10.88
N LEU A 397 -9.70 6.91 -9.93
CA LEU A 397 -10.53 8.11 -9.74
C LEU A 397 -9.71 9.36 -9.41
N ASP A 398 -8.55 9.20 -8.77
CA ASP A 398 -7.66 10.32 -8.41
C ASP A 398 -6.80 10.82 -9.59
N GLU A 399 -6.80 10.15 -10.73
CA GLU A 399 -5.98 10.52 -11.90
C GLU A 399 -6.54 11.77 -12.59
N PRO A 400 -5.89 12.96 -12.48
CA PRO A 400 -6.47 14.20 -12.97
C PRO A 400 -6.68 14.20 -14.49
N SER A 401 -5.86 13.44 -15.22
CA SER A 401 -5.98 13.32 -16.68
C SER A 401 -7.24 12.58 -17.14
N LYS A 402 -8.04 11.99 -16.24
CA LYS A 402 -9.36 11.39 -16.56
C LYS A 402 -10.53 12.36 -16.45
N SER A 403 -10.28 13.59 -15.99
CA SER A 403 -11.30 14.63 -16.03
C SER A 403 -11.46 15.16 -17.45
N LEU A 404 -12.68 15.12 -17.96
CA LEU A 404 -13.00 15.64 -19.29
C LEU A 404 -12.73 17.15 -19.37
N ALA A 405 -13.00 17.88 -18.28
CA ALA A 405 -12.74 19.30 -18.16
C ALA A 405 -11.24 19.64 -18.22
N VAL A 406 -10.37 18.75 -17.73
CA VAL A 406 -8.91 18.92 -17.84
C VAL A 406 -8.46 18.70 -19.29
N ARG A 407 -8.99 17.67 -19.96
CA ARG A 407 -8.65 17.38 -21.37
C ARG A 407 -9.15 18.44 -22.34
N HIS A 408 -10.30 19.03 -22.07
CA HIS A 408 -10.95 20.03 -22.91
C HIS A 408 -11.13 21.34 -22.16
N ALA A 409 -10.04 21.86 -21.59
CA ALA A 409 -10.07 23.07 -20.75
C ALA A 409 -10.64 24.32 -21.46
N MET A 410 -10.65 24.33 -22.80
CA MET A 410 -11.19 25.44 -23.61
C MET A 410 -12.68 25.30 -23.95
N ALA A 411 -13.34 24.19 -23.59
CA ALA A 411 -14.78 24.04 -23.81
C ALA A 411 -15.56 25.03 -22.94
N SER A 412 -16.62 25.62 -23.48
CA SER A 412 -17.46 26.61 -22.77
C SER A 412 -17.99 26.09 -21.43
N LEU A 413 -18.26 24.78 -21.36
CA LEU A 413 -18.80 24.11 -20.17
C LEU A 413 -17.73 23.43 -19.29
N ALA A 414 -16.43 23.70 -19.48
CA ALA A 414 -15.34 23.04 -18.74
C ALA A 414 -15.48 23.17 -17.21
N GLY A 415 -15.76 24.36 -16.68
CA GLY A 415 -15.93 24.57 -15.24
C GLY A 415 -17.14 23.83 -14.64
N VAL A 416 -18.24 23.76 -15.39
CA VAL A 416 -19.43 22.98 -15.01
C VAL A 416 -19.10 21.49 -14.99
N CYS A 417 -18.44 21.01 -16.05
CA CYS A 417 -18.05 19.62 -16.19
C CYS A 417 -17.06 19.19 -15.09
N ALA A 418 -16.14 20.06 -14.67
CA ALA A 418 -15.26 19.78 -13.53
C ALA A 418 -16.04 19.57 -12.22
N THR A 419 -17.13 20.33 -12.02
CA THR A 419 -18.02 20.17 -10.86
C THR A 419 -18.78 18.85 -10.94
N ALA A 420 -19.38 18.54 -12.10
CA ALA A 420 -20.08 17.28 -12.33
C ALA A 420 -19.15 16.06 -12.16
N HIS A 421 -17.93 16.14 -12.69
CA HIS A 421 -16.89 15.13 -12.53
C HIS A 421 -16.56 14.88 -11.04
N SER A 422 -16.40 15.95 -10.26
CA SER A 422 -16.14 15.83 -8.82
C SER A 422 -17.29 15.15 -8.08
N GLN A 423 -18.53 15.41 -8.47
CA GLN A 423 -19.71 14.74 -7.93
C GLN A 423 -19.74 13.25 -8.30
N VAL A 424 -19.46 12.90 -9.54
CA VAL A 424 -19.35 11.50 -10.00
C VAL A 424 -18.28 10.75 -9.21
N VAL A 425 -17.07 11.33 -9.07
CA VAL A 425 -15.99 10.74 -8.26
C VAL A 425 -16.43 10.57 -6.80
N SER A 426 -17.11 11.56 -6.23
CA SER A 426 -17.62 11.51 -4.86
C SER A 426 -18.67 10.40 -4.66
N SER A 427 -19.49 10.12 -5.67
CA SER A 427 -20.51 9.06 -5.61
C SER A 427 -19.92 7.66 -5.81
N LEU A 428 -18.89 7.52 -6.65
CA LEU A 428 -18.22 6.25 -6.91
C LEU A 428 -17.31 5.81 -5.74
N ARG A 429 -16.66 6.77 -5.08
CA ARG A 429 -15.68 6.54 -4.00
C ARG A 429 -16.17 5.63 -2.87
N PRO A 430 -17.38 5.83 -2.28
CA PRO A 430 -17.88 5.00 -1.19
C PRO A 430 -18.50 3.67 -1.63
N MET A 431 -18.54 3.35 -2.93
CA MET A 431 -19.21 2.14 -3.40
C MET A 431 -18.57 0.86 -2.83
N PRO A 432 -19.39 -0.15 -2.46
CA PRO A 432 -18.89 -1.46 -2.03
C PRO A 432 -18.03 -2.15 -3.10
N ALA A 433 -17.11 -3.01 -2.64
CA ALA A 433 -16.20 -3.73 -3.53
C ALA A 433 -16.89 -4.60 -4.61
N PRO A 434 -17.98 -5.35 -4.31
CA PRO A 434 -18.69 -6.12 -5.34
C PRO A 434 -19.25 -5.22 -6.45
N ASP A 435 -19.86 -4.10 -6.06
CA ASP A 435 -20.50 -3.17 -6.98
C ASP A 435 -19.47 -2.45 -7.85
N LEU A 436 -18.32 -2.07 -7.28
CA LEU A 436 -17.18 -1.55 -8.05
C LEU A 436 -16.63 -2.59 -9.03
N THR A 437 -16.61 -3.87 -8.63
CA THR A 437 -16.15 -4.94 -9.52
C THR A 437 -17.10 -5.11 -10.69
N ASP A 438 -18.42 -5.17 -10.45
CA ASP A 438 -19.41 -5.24 -11.52
C ASP A 438 -19.33 -4.01 -12.43
N LEU A 439 -19.20 -2.81 -11.86
CA LEU A 439 -19.09 -1.56 -12.62
C LEU A 439 -17.93 -1.60 -13.62
N VAL A 440 -16.73 -2.04 -13.19
CA VAL A 440 -15.55 -2.14 -14.07
C VAL A 440 -15.71 -3.27 -15.09
N LEU A 441 -16.21 -4.44 -14.68
CA LEU A 441 -16.45 -5.55 -15.61
C LEU A 441 -17.55 -5.23 -16.63
N ALA A 442 -18.52 -4.39 -16.26
CA ALA A 442 -19.56 -3.90 -17.14
C ALA A 442 -19.04 -2.85 -18.12
N SER A 443 -18.03 -2.06 -17.73
CA SER A 443 -17.49 -0.98 -18.57
C SER A 443 -16.51 -1.44 -19.65
N ALA A 444 -15.86 -2.60 -19.49
CA ALA A 444 -14.80 -3.05 -20.40
C ALA A 444 -15.19 -4.31 -21.18
N ALA A 445 -15.59 -4.14 -22.44
CA ALA A 445 -16.03 -5.24 -23.31
C ALA A 445 -14.91 -6.27 -23.56
N GLY A 446 -15.26 -7.56 -23.54
CA GLY A 446 -14.31 -8.65 -23.76
C GLY A 446 -13.31 -8.86 -22.61
N MET A 447 -13.63 -8.37 -21.41
CA MET A 447 -12.89 -8.73 -20.20
C MET A 447 -13.22 -10.13 -19.73
N LYS A 448 -12.19 -10.84 -19.25
CA LYS A 448 -12.35 -12.04 -18.43
C LYS A 448 -12.31 -11.63 -16.97
N THR A 449 -13.05 -12.36 -16.13
CA THR A 449 -13.00 -12.19 -14.68
C THR A 449 -11.58 -12.47 -14.19
N SER A 450 -10.90 -11.44 -13.71
CA SER A 450 -9.51 -11.49 -13.26
C SER A 450 -9.35 -10.70 -11.95
N SER A 451 -8.21 -10.86 -11.28
CA SER A 451 -7.90 -10.09 -10.08
C SER A 451 -7.70 -8.61 -10.44
N PRO A 452 -8.20 -7.66 -9.63
CA PRO A 452 -7.89 -6.23 -9.80
C PRO A 452 -6.39 -5.91 -9.82
N ASP A 453 -5.55 -6.77 -9.22
CA ASP A 453 -4.08 -6.65 -9.27
C ASP A 453 -3.48 -6.86 -10.66
N THR A 454 -4.28 -7.41 -11.58
CA THR A 454 -3.90 -7.68 -12.97
C THR A 454 -4.56 -6.73 -13.96
N TRP A 455 -5.40 -5.82 -13.48
CA TRP A 455 -6.03 -4.81 -14.32
C TRP A 455 -5.01 -3.77 -14.77
N THR A 456 -5.15 -3.35 -16.01
CA THR A 456 -4.17 -2.54 -16.77
C THR A 456 -4.89 -1.39 -17.48
N ASP A 457 -4.39 -1.00 -18.66
CA ASP A 457 -4.88 0.12 -19.45
C ASP A 457 -6.32 -0.09 -19.93
N LYS A 458 -6.73 -1.34 -20.19
CA LYS A 458 -8.09 -1.63 -20.67
C LYS A 458 -9.15 -1.23 -19.64
N GLU A 459 -8.99 -1.65 -18.39
CA GLU A 459 -9.89 -1.30 -17.29
C GLU A 459 -9.82 0.19 -16.98
N SER A 460 -8.62 0.74 -16.93
CA SER A 460 -8.37 2.16 -16.68
C SER A 460 -9.06 3.07 -17.72
N THR A 461 -8.96 2.73 -19.00
CA THR A 461 -9.59 3.50 -20.09
C THR A 461 -11.10 3.28 -20.20
N ALA A 462 -11.62 2.16 -19.69
CA ALA A 462 -13.05 1.93 -19.54
C ALA A 462 -13.64 2.75 -18.38
N VAL A 463 -12.95 2.85 -17.24
CA VAL A 463 -13.34 3.75 -16.13
C VAL A 463 -13.27 5.21 -16.56
N GLU A 464 -12.26 5.61 -17.33
CA GLU A 464 -12.23 6.95 -17.95
C GLU A 464 -13.50 7.22 -18.78
N HIS A 465 -13.94 6.24 -19.57
CA HIS A 465 -15.16 6.36 -20.37
C HIS A 465 -16.43 6.50 -19.50
N VAL A 466 -16.50 5.76 -18.38
CA VAL A 466 -17.54 5.94 -17.35
C VAL A 466 -17.52 7.38 -16.82
N LEU A 467 -16.36 7.85 -16.37
CA LEU A 467 -16.21 9.20 -15.82
C LEU A 467 -16.63 10.28 -16.81
N HIS A 468 -16.19 10.19 -18.07
CA HIS A 468 -16.58 11.15 -19.09
C HIS A 468 -18.08 11.16 -19.36
N THR A 469 -18.67 9.97 -19.56
CA THR A 469 -20.11 9.83 -19.88
C THR A 469 -20.98 10.43 -18.77
N PHE A 470 -20.71 10.07 -17.51
CA PHE A 470 -21.51 10.57 -16.39
C PHE A 470 -21.20 12.02 -16.02
N SER A 471 -20.00 12.53 -16.34
CA SER A 471 -19.72 13.97 -16.22
C SER A 471 -20.53 14.79 -17.24
N ILE A 472 -20.72 14.26 -18.46
CA ILE A 472 -21.57 14.89 -19.48
C ILE A 472 -23.04 14.88 -19.03
N PHE A 473 -23.56 13.76 -18.53
CA PHE A 473 -24.90 13.71 -17.93
C PHE A 473 -25.08 14.72 -16.79
N GLY A 474 -24.13 14.80 -15.85
CA GLY A 474 -24.19 15.77 -14.77
C GLY A 474 -24.10 17.23 -15.25
N THR A 475 -23.33 17.50 -16.32
CA THR A 475 -23.26 18.83 -16.96
C THR A 475 -24.60 19.22 -17.59
N ALA A 476 -25.28 18.24 -18.20
CA ALA A 476 -26.64 18.33 -18.74
C ALA A 476 -27.74 18.31 -17.66
N GLN A 477 -27.38 18.42 -16.38
CA GLN A 477 -28.31 18.40 -15.23
C GLN A 477 -29.13 17.11 -15.09
N TYR A 478 -28.59 15.96 -15.50
CA TYR A 478 -29.20 14.66 -15.25
C TYR A 478 -28.54 14.00 -14.03
N PRO A 479 -29.17 14.00 -12.85
CA PRO A 479 -28.61 13.38 -11.65
C PRO A 479 -28.37 11.88 -11.86
N CYS A 480 -27.24 11.39 -11.35
CA CYS A 480 -26.81 9.99 -11.50
C CYS A 480 -26.65 9.33 -10.12
N GLU A 481 -27.33 8.22 -9.90
CA GLU A 481 -27.20 7.38 -8.70
C GLU A 481 -26.50 6.06 -9.06
N PHE A 482 -25.27 5.87 -8.58
CA PHE A 482 -24.45 4.69 -8.91
C PHE A 482 -24.76 3.51 -7.99
N HIS A 483 -24.87 2.30 -8.56
CA HIS A 483 -25.20 1.10 -7.78
C HIS A 483 -24.52 -0.20 -8.28
N GLY A 484 -23.98 -0.27 -9.50
CA GLY A 484 -23.22 -1.45 -9.96
C GLY A 484 -24.02 -2.75 -9.99
N GLN A 485 -25.32 -2.70 -10.36
CA GLN A 485 -26.22 -3.87 -10.36
C GLN A 485 -26.68 -4.18 -11.79
N GLY A 486 -25.76 -4.57 -12.68
CA GLY A 486 -26.07 -4.84 -14.10
C GLY A 486 -26.14 -3.58 -14.99
N SER A 487 -25.99 -2.40 -14.40
CA SER A 487 -25.65 -1.10 -15.02
C SER A 487 -24.80 -0.35 -14.03
N GLN A 488 -24.35 0.82 -14.45
CA GLN A 488 -23.48 1.65 -13.64
C GLN A 488 -24.29 2.62 -12.78
N ALA A 489 -25.35 3.23 -13.33
CA ALA A 489 -26.18 4.17 -12.60
C ALA A 489 -27.63 4.25 -13.12
N THR A 490 -28.53 4.70 -12.24
CA THR A 490 -29.84 5.25 -12.58
C THR A 490 -29.69 6.75 -12.84
N VAL A 491 -30.20 7.23 -13.98
CA VAL A 491 -30.14 8.63 -14.42
C VAL A 491 -31.54 9.21 -14.42
N THR A 492 -31.71 10.37 -13.78
CA THR A 492 -33.00 11.07 -13.70
C THR A 492 -33.07 12.22 -14.69
N LYS A 493 -34.15 12.29 -15.47
CA LYS A 493 -34.46 13.31 -16.47
C LYS A 493 -35.88 13.80 -16.26
N GLY A 494 -36.04 14.95 -15.60
CA GLY A 494 -37.36 15.42 -15.15
C GLY A 494 -38.04 14.36 -14.28
N ASP A 495 -39.24 13.94 -14.68
CA ASP A 495 -40.02 12.91 -13.97
C ASP A 495 -39.74 11.47 -14.45
N ARG A 496 -38.81 11.28 -15.40
CA ARG A 496 -38.44 9.97 -15.96
C ARG A 496 -37.08 9.53 -15.43
N THR A 497 -36.93 8.23 -15.17
CA THR A 497 -35.64 7.62 -14.83
C THR A 497 -35.29 6.55 -15.85
N PHE A 498 -34.00 6.41 -16.15
CA PHE A 498 -33.49 5.33 -16.98
C PHE A 498 -32.17 4.82 -16.46
N GLU A 499 -31.81 3.63 -16.88
CA GLU A 499 -30.55 3.01 -16.50
C GLU A 499 -29.48 3.35 -17.53
N ALA A 500 -28.26 3.61 -17.09
CA ALA A 500 -27.16 3.96 -17.98
C ALA A 500 -25.94 3.07 -17.79
N ILE A 501 -25.33 2.69 -18.91
CA ILE A 501 -24.08 1.95 -18.96
C ILE A 501 -23.15 2.52 -20.03
N ALA A 502 -21.96 2.91 -19.62
CA ALA A 502 -20.86 3.34 -20.49
C ALA A 502 -19.91 2.16 -20.70
N VAL A 503 -19.77 1.71 -21.95
CA VAL A 503 -18.95 0.54 -22.31
C VAL A 503 -17.91 0.91 -23.35
N ARG A 504 -16.67 0.50 -23.09
CA ARG A 504 -15.55 0.60 -24.02
C ARG A 504 -15.21 -0.77 -24.59
N GLY A 505 -15.01 -0.86 -25.90
CA GLY A 505 -14.65 -2.08 -26.61
C GLY A 505 -13.80 -1.81 -27.85
N GLU A 506 -13.42 -2.86 -28.57
CA GLU A 506 -12.72 -2.73 -29.85
C GLU A 506 -13.63 -2.13 -30.93
N THR A 507 -14.90 -2.54 -30.92
CA THR A 507 -15.96 -2.02 -31.79
C THR A 507 -17.23 -1.76 -30.98
N HIS A 508 -18.16 -1.00 -31.53
CA HIS A 508 -19.44 -0.77 -30.88
C HIS A 508 -20.33 -2.03 -30.82
N GLU A 509 -20.21 -2.95 -31.79
CA GLU A 509 -20.89 -4.25 -31.76
C GLU A 509 -20.38 -5.11 -30.61
N ALA A 510 -19.06 -5.12 -30.39
CA ALA A 510 -18.49 -5.80 -29.22
C ALA A 510 -19.01 -5.21 -27.89
N CYS A 511 -19.25 -3.89 -27.85
CA CYS A 511 -19.92 -3.26 -26.71
C CYS A 511 -21.38 -3.73 -26.58
N ALA A 512 -22.13 -3.78 -27.68
CA ALA A 512 -23.52 -4.24 -27.71
C ALA A 512 -23.66 -5.70 -27.24
N ASP A 513 -22.80 -6.58 -27.75
CA ASP A 513 -22.76 -7.99 -27.37
C ASP A 513 -22.43 -8.15 -25.88
N HIS A 514 -21.48 -7.35 -25.36
CA HIS A 514 -21.09 -7.37 -23.94
C HIS A 514 -22.21 -6.97 -22.98
N VAL A 515 -23.12 -6.08 -23.41
CA VAL A 515 -24.25 -5.64 -22.57
C VAL A 515 -25.50 -6.48 -22.76
N LYS A 516 -25.56 -7.34 -23.78
CA LYS A 516 -26.76 -8.10 -24.14
C LYS A 516 -27.33 -8.93 -22.99
N GLU A 517 -26.48 -9.67 -22.28
CA GLU A 517 -26.89 -10.48 -21.13
C GLU A 517 -27.39 -9.61 -19.96
N ARG A 518 -26.75 -8.45 -19.74
CA ARG A 518 -27.14 -7.50 -18.69
C ARG A 518 -28.48 -6.83 -19.01
N ALA A 519 -28.69 -6.45 -20.27
CA ALA A 519 -29.95 -5.88 -20.74
C ALA A 519 -31.13 -6.86 -20.56
N ALA A 520 -30.92 -8.14 -20.83
CA ALA A 520 -31.95 -9.17 -20.70
C ALA A 520 -32.45 -9.37 -19.24
N GLN A 521 -31.66 -8.99 -18.24
CA GLN A 521 -31.99 -9.17 -16.82
C GLN A 521 -32.80 -7.99 -16.24
N ARG A 522 -33.09 -6.97 -17.05
CA ARG A 522 -33.57 -5.67 -16.56
C ARG A 522 -35.01 -5.38 -16.93
N ARG A 523 -35.64 -4.54 -16.09
CA ARG A 523 -36.94 -3.92 -16.33
C ARG A 523 -36.73 -2.42 -16.55
N GLY A 524 -37.26 -1.88 -17.64
CA GLY A 524 -37.14 -0.45 -17.97
C GLY A 524 -36.12 -0.15 -19.06
N MET A 525 -35.93 1.15 -19.33
CA MET A 525 -35.06 1.66 -20.39
C MET A 525 -33.59 1.62 -19.98
N LEU A 526 -32.73 1.09 -20.85
CA LEU A 526 -31.27 1.05 -20.69
C LEU A 526 -30.60 1.86 -21.80
N VAL A 527 -29.89 2.91 -21.44
CA VAL A 527 -29.05 3.70 -22.34
C VAL A 527 -27.62 3.15 -22.30
N VAL A 528 -27.14 2.68 -23.45
CA VAL A 528 -25.78 2.16 -23.65
C VAL A 528 -24.97 3.22 -24.39
N VAL A 529 -24.02 3.83 -23.70
CA VAL A 529 -23.05 4.76 -24.31
C VAL A 529 -21.79 3.98 -24.65
N SER A 530 -21.65 3.61 -25.92
CA SER A 530 -20.57 2.76 -26.41
C SER A 530 -19.40 3.59 -26.96
N ARG A 531 -18.17 3.19 -26.67
CA ARG A 531 -16.93 3.80 -27.18
C ARG A 531 -16.03 2.72 -27.76
N ASP A 532 -15.81 2.75 -29.07
CA ASP A 532 -14.85 1.86 -29.72
C ASP A 532 -13.41 2.38 -29.59
N ALA A 533 -12.44 1.66 -30.16
CA ALA A 533 -11.03 2.02 -30.09
C ALA A 533 -10.73 3.36 -30.81
N ASP A 534 -11.47 3.65 -31.89
CA ASP A 534 -11.26 4.80 -32.78
C ASP A 534 -12.16 6.00 -32.45
N ASN A 535 -13.03 5.86 -31.45
CA ASN A 535 -14.06 6.83 -31.09
C ASN A 535 -14.96 7.25 -32.26
N LEU A 536 -15.40 6.27 -33.05
CA LEU A 536 -16.30 6.49 -34.19
C LEU A 536 -17.72 6.81 -33.70
N ALA A 537 -18.53 7.33 -34.62
CA ALA A 537 -19.96 7.48 -34.37
C ALA A 537 -20.65 6.12 -34.49
N TRP A 538 -21.62 5.86 -33.60
CA TRP A 538 -22.47 4.68 -33.73
C TRP A 538 -23.38 4.83 -34.96
N HIS A 539 -23.23 3.92 -35.93
CA HIS A 539 -24.11 3.86 -37.09
C HIS A 539 -25.22 2.84 -36.85
N THR A 540 -26.47 3.28 -36.94
CA THR A 540 -27.67 2.41 -36.79
C THR A 540 -27.70 1.21 -37.75
N ARG A 541 -26.98 1.25 -38.88
CA ARG A 541 -26.84 0.11 -39.81
C ARG A 541 -26.01 -1.06 -39.25
N LEU A 542 -25.31 -0.85 -38.14
CA LEU A 542 -24.54 -1.87 -37.43
C LEU A 542 -25.39 -2.63 -36.39
N GLY A 543 -26.61 -2.15 -36.12
CA GLY A 543 -27.62 -2.91 -35.40
C GLY A 543 -28.20 -4.05 -36.26
N SER A 544 -28.90 -4.99 -35.63
CA SER A 544 -29.63 -6.05 -36.34
C SER A 544 -30.46 -5.46 -37.49
N ILE A 545 -30.40 -6.06 -38.69
CA ILE A 545 -31.20 -5.67 -39.86
C ILE A 545 -32.69 -5.55 -39.53
N LEU A 546 -33.16 -6.27 -38.50
CA LEU A 546 -34.55 -6.26 -38.04
C LEU A 546 -34.96 -5.01 -37.24
N ASP A 547 -34.01 -4.18 -36.83
CA ASP A 547 -34.24 -2.99 -35.99
C ASP A 547 -34.02 -1.67 -36.71
N ALA A 548 -33.52 -1.71 -37.95
CA ALA A 548 -33.37 -0.52 -38.79
C ALA A 548 -34.75 0.12 -39.10
N GLY A 549 -35.00 1.31 -38.54
CA GLY A 549 -36.17 2.13 -38.86
C GLY A 549 -37.41 1.91 -37.98
N LYS A 550 -37.32 1.14 -36.90
CA LYS A 550 -38.38 1.13 -35.87
C LYS A 550 -38.26 2.41 -35.03
N PRO A 551 -39.33 3.22 -34.87
CA PRO A 551 -39.33 4.30 -33.90
C PRO A 551 -39.10 3.73 -32.49
N LEU A 552 -38.34 4.44 -31.66
CA LEU A 552 -38.15 4.12 -30.25
C LEU A 552 -39.55 4.02 -29.60
N SER A 553 -39.93 2.81 -29.21
CA SER A 553 -41.20 2.54 -28.56
C SER A 553 -41.09 3.08 -27.13
N GLU A 554 -41.92 4.05 -26.75
CA GLU A 554 -41.97 4.52 -25.35
C GLU A 554 -42.33 3.39 -24.37
N ASP A 555 -42.99 2.32 -24.87
CA ASP A 555 -43.40 1.17 -24.07
C ASP A 555 -42.45 -0.04 -24.23
N TYR A 556 -42.03 -0.60 -23.09
CA TYR A 556 -41.35 -1.88 -22.98
C TYR A 556 -42.23 -3.00 -23.56
N LYS A 557 -41.83 -3.60 -24.69
CA LYS A 557 -42.52 -4.77 -25.22
C LYS A 557 -42.00 -6.00 -24.49
N PHE A 558 -42.85 -6.61 -23.67
CA PHE A 558 -42.50 -7.84 -22.93
C PHE A 558 -41.97 -8.98 -23.83
N THR A 559 -42.36 -8.98 -25.10
CA THR A 559 -41.93 -9.97 -26.11
C THR A 559 -40.59 -9.63 -26.78
N ASP A 560 -40.05 -8.44 -26.57
CA ASP A 560 -38.80 -7.95 -27.20
C ASP A 560 -37.98 -7.14 -26.18
N PRO A 561 -37.20 -7.81 -25.30
CA PRO A 561 -36.39 -7.12 -24.28
C PRO A 561 -35.38 -6.13 -24.86
N SER A 562 -34.96 -6.30 -26.12
CA SER A 562 -34.09 -5.36 -26.83
C SER A 562 -34.77 -4.03 -27.18
N SER A 563 -36.11 -3.98 -27.20
CA SER A 563 -36.84 -2.76 -27.56
C SER A 563 -36.67 -1.62 -26.56
N ALA A 564 -36.12 -1.91 -25.37
CA ALA A 564 -35.87 -0.94 -24.30
C ALA A 564 -34.39 -0.57 -24.16
N VAL A 565 -33.53 -0.98 -25.10
CA VAL A 565 -32.11 -0.64 -25.12
C VAL A 565 -31.87 0.45 -26.15
N ILE A 566 -31.38 1.60 -25.69
CA ILE A 566 -30.99 2.74 -26.54
C ILE A 566 -29.49 2.75 -26.64
N GLN A 567 -28.95 2.50 -27.83
CA GLN A 567 -27.51 2.51 -28.05
C GLN A 567 -27.05 3.80 -28.73
N VAL A 568 -26.11 4.48 -28.09
CA VAL A 568 -25.53 5.73 -28.56
C VAL A 568 -24.00 5.61 -28.57
N GLY A 569 -23.36 6.26 -29.53
CA GLY A 569 -21.90 6.37 -29.57
C GLY A 569 -21.40 7.49 -28.65
N TYR A 570 -20.29 7.26 -27.95
CA TYR A 570 -19.66 8.29 -27.13
C TYR A 570 -19.27 9.53 -27.94
N ARG A 571 -18.96 9.36 -29.23
CA ARG A 571 -18.70 10.48 -30.15
C ARG A 571 -19.84 11.52 -30.14
N THR A 572 -21.08 11.07 -30.14
CA THR A 572 -22.27 11.95 -30.08
C THR A 572 -22.29 12.76 -28.78
N PHE A 573 -21.99 12.12 -27.65
CA PHE A 573 -21.95 12.78 -26.34
C PHE A 573 -20.83 13.83 -26.26
N ILE A 574 -19.63 13.49 -26.72
CA ILE A 574 -18.50 14.44 -26.66
C ILE A 574 -18.67 15.60 -27.63
N ASP A 575 -19.22 15.38 -28.82
CA ASP A 575 -19.50 16.46 -29.77
C ASP A 575 -20.59 17.41 -29.24
N ALA A 576 -21.64 16.88 -28.59
CA ALA A 576 -22.65 17.68 -27.90
C ALA A 576 -22.03 18.55 -26.79
N TYR A 577 -21.16 17.96 -25.96
CA TYR A 577 -20.44 18.70 -24.91
C TYR A 577 -19.53 19.81 -25.46
N LEU A 578 -18.77 19.52 -26.52
CA LEU A 578 -17.84 20.49 -27.10
C LEU A 578 -18.55 21.60 -27.91
N GLY A 579 -19.72 21.29 -28.49
CA GLY A 579 -20.51 22.23 -29.28
C GLY A 579 -21.40 23.15 -28.47
N ALA A 580 -21.82 22.75 -27.26
CA ALA A 580 -22.72 23.53 -26.42
C ALA A 580 -22.03 24.74 -25.78
N ALA A 581 -22.61 25.92 -25.95
CA ALA A 581 -22.23 27.14 -25.26
C ALA A 581 -22.82 27.21 -23.85
N GLU A 582 -24.03 26.68 -23.67
CA GLU A 582 -24.78 26.70 -22.41
C GLU A 582 -25.31 25.31 -22.02
N ARG A 583 -25.69 25.14 -20.74
CA ARG A 583 -26.19 23.85 -20.23
C ARG A 583 -27.47 23.38 -20.92
N ALA A 584 -28.37 24.30 -21.27
CA ALA A 584 -29.63 23.98 -21.92
C ALA A 584 -29.43 23.37 -23.31
N GLU A 585 -28.45 23.89 -24.08
CA GLU A 585 -28.09 23.34 -25.39
C GLU A 585 -27.51 21.92 -25.26
N LEU A 586 -26.68 21.69 -24.23
CA LEU A 586 -26.18 20.34 -23.95
C LEU A 586 -27.32 19.40 -23.55
N GLU A 587 -28.23 19.86 -22.70
CA GLU A 587 -29.39 19.08 -22.28
C GLU A 587 -30.26 18.67 -23.47
N GLU A 588 -30.56 19.60 -24.38
CA GLU A 588 -31.30 19.34 -25.61
C GLU A 588 -30.55 18.34 -26.53
N ALA A 589 -29.25 18.54 -26.74
CA ALA A 589 -28.46 17.65 -27.58
C ALA A 589 -28.35 16.22 -27.02
N ILE A 590 -28.23 16.07 -25.69
CA ILE A 590 -28.24 14.75 -25.04
C ILE A 590 -29.66 14.16 -25.06
N HIS A 591 -30.70 14.98 -24.91
CA HIS A 591 -32.09 14.55 -25.04
C HIS A 591 -32.33 13.91 -26.41
N ASP A 592 -31.95 14.58 -27.48
CA ASP A 592 -32.12 14.12 -28.86
C ASP A 592 -31.26 12.89 -29.17
N ALA A 593 -30.13 12.73 -28.49
CA ALA A 593 -29.27 11.56 -28.67
C ALA A 593 -29.87 10.30 -28.03
N ILE A 594 -30.71 10.42 -26.99
CA ILE A 594 -31.27 9.30 -26.23
C ILE A 594 -32.79 9.12 -26.44
N GLY A 595 -33.45 10.00 -27.21
CA GLY A 595 -34.88 9.96 -27.52
C GLY A 595 -35.13 9.63 -28.98
#